data_AF-A0A537HS64-F1
#
_entry.id   AF-A0A537HS64-F1
#
_cell.length_a   1.000
_cell.length_b   1.000
_cell.length_c   1.000
_cell.angle_alpha   90.00
_cell.angle_beta   90.00
_cell.angle_gamma   90.00
#
_symmetry.space_group_name_H-M   'P 1'
#
loop_
_entity.id
_entity.type
_entity.pdbx_description
1 polymer ?
#
loop_
_entity_poly.entity_id
_entity_poly.type
_entity_poly.pdbx_seq_one_letter_code
_entity_poly.pdbx_strand_id
1 'polypeptide(L)'
;MRKIDWYGQLFFGILMILSIFILFLYGFGFGLLILGAWQLISALANTFGFTKSGLKKEIRNYWIFTVTDLLIFFSPFFLKNIFDEDDLEVLIWTGATLGMPIAIYYLRIYKKLIMYVDLSNELTGFTKHNNI
;
A
#
# COMPACT_ATOMS: atom_id res chain seq x y z
N MET A 1 15.35 -6.90 6.22
CA MET A 1 14.40 -5.80 6.50
C MET A 1 13.11 -5.89 5.67
N ARG A 2 13.15 -5.97 4.33
CA ARG A 2 11.92 -6.00 3.50
C ARG A 2 10.92 -7.12 3.82
N LYS A 3 11.40 -8.33 4.15
CA LYS A 3 10.54 -9.44 4.60
C LYS A 3 9.77 -9.10 5.88
N ILE A 4 10.44 -8.47 6.85
CA ILE A 4 9.83 -8.04 8.12
C ILE A 4 8.76 -6.98 7.87
N ASP A 5 9.04 -6.00 7.00
CA ASP A 5 8.06 -5.00 6.59
C ASP A 5 6.84 -5.63 5.90
N TRP A 6 7.05 -6.62 5.01
CA TRP A 6 5.94 -7.34 4.37
C TRP A 6 5.07 -8.10 5.38
N TYR A 7 5.68 -8.78 6.36
CA TYR A 7 4.93 -9.41 7.45
C TYR A 7 4.21 -8.40 8.33
N GLY A 8 4.82 -7.24 8.60
CA GLY A 8 4.18 -6.13 9.32
C GLY A 8 2.92 -5.63 8.61
N GLN A 9 2.99 -5.45 7.29
CA GLN A 9 1.82 -5.06 6.49
C GLN A 9 0.71 -6.12 6.52
N LEU A 10 1.05 -7.41 6.48
CA LEU A 10 0.06 -8.47 6.64
C LEU A 10 -0.56 -8.47 8.03
N PHE A 11 0.25 -8.27 9.07
CA PHE A 11 -0.23 -8.19 10.44
C PHE A 11 -1.23 -7.04 10.61
N PHE A 12 -0.92 -5.84 10.10
CA PHE A 12 -1.86 -4.72 10.09
C PHE A 12 -3.13 -5.01 9.27
N GLY A 13 -3.00 -5.70 8.14
CA GLY A 13 -4.17 -6.14 7.35
C GLY A 13 -5.08 -7.11 8.12
N ILE A 14 -4.52 -8.04 8.89
CA ILE A 14 -5.30 -8.94 9.75
C ILE A 14 -5.98 -8.15 10.88
N LEU A 15 -5.25 -7.25 11.55
CA LEU A 15 -5.83 -6.40 12.60
C LEU A 15 -6.98 -5.54 12.08
N MET A 16 -6.85 -4.99 10.87
CA MET A 16 -7.91 -4.24 10.19
C MET A 16 -9.17 -5.11 10.00
N ILE A 17 -9.04 -6.36 9.52
CA ILE A 17 -10.20 -7.26 9.36
C ILE A 17 -10.81 -7.60 10.72
N LEU A 18 -9.99 -7.91 11.72
CA LEU A 18 -10.47 -8.22 13.07
C LEU A 18 -11.18 -7.02 13.73
N SER A 19 -10.78 -5.79 13.39
CA SER A 19 -11.40 -4.58 13.94
C SER A 19 -12.86 -4.41 13.52
N ILE A 20 -13.30 -5.03 12.41
CA ILE A 20 -14.70 -5.02 11.96
C ILE A 20 -15.61 -5.61 13.04
N PHE A 21 -15.18 -6.67 13.72
CA PHE A 21 -15.98 -7.35 14.72
C PHE A 21 -16.14 -6.56 16.03
N ILE A 22 -15.28 -5.57 16.28
CA ILE A 22 -15.25 -4.79 17.52
C ILE A 22 -15.83 -3.37 17.29
N LEU A 23 -15.48 -2.74 16.17
CA LEU A 23 -15.73 -1.33 15.87
C LEU A 23 -16.52 -1.12 14.57
N PHE A 24 -17.06 -2.19 13.97
CA PHE A 24 -17.86 -2.15 12.75
C PHE A 24 -17.13 -1.45 11.58
N LEU A 25 -17.86 -0.72 10.73
CA LEU A 25 -17.29 -0.02 9.57
C LEU A 25 -16.29 1.09 9.93
N TYR A 26 -16.42 1.71 11.11
CA TYR A 26 -15.45 2.71 11.59
C TYR A 26 -14.10 2.09 11.92
N GLY A 27 -14.10 0.89 12.52
CA GLY A 27 -12.88 0.10 12.74
C GLY A 27 -12.15 -0.22 11.45
N PHE A 28 -12.91 -0.65 10.44
CA PHE A 28 -12.39 -0.95 9.12
C PHE A 28 -11.69 0.26 8.48
N GLY A 29 -12.36 1.42 8.45
CA GLY A 29 -11.80 2.65 7.88
C GLY A 29 -10.53 3.10 8.60
N PHE A 30 -10.51 3.04 9.93
CA PHE A 30 -9.33 3.40 10.71
C PHE A 30 -8.17 2.43 10.51
N GLY A 31 -8.44 1.11 10.46
CA GLY A 31 -7.43 0.10 10.15
C GLY A 31 -6.83 0.27 8.75
N LEU A 32 -7.66 0.61 7.77
CA LEU A 32 -7.23 0.95 6.40
C LEU A 32 -6.31 2.17 6.38
N LEU A 33 -6.62 3.21 7.14
CA LEU A 33 -5.77 4.40 7.24
C LEU A 33 -4.39 4.06 7.82
N ILE A 34 -4.33 3.27 8.90
CA ILE A 34 -3.05 2.84 9.49
C ILE A 34 -2.25 2.00 8.49
N LEU A 35 -2.88 1.00 7.86
CA LEU A 35 -2.24 0.16 6.86
C LEU A 35 -1.76 0.99 5.66
N GLY A 36 -2.59 1.88 5.15
CA GLY A 36 -2.29 2.76 4.02
C GLY A 36 -1.12 3.69 4.32
N ALA A 37 -1.07 4.29 5.52
CA ALA A 37 0.05 5.12 5.96
C ALA A 37 1.35 4.32 6.03
N TRP A 38 1.31 3.11 6.60
CA TRP A 38 2.47 2.22 6.64
C TRP A 38 2.97 1.86 5.24
N GLN A 39 2.04 1.53 4.34
CA GLN A 39 2.36 1.18 2.96
C GLN A 39 2.92 2.36 2.16
N LEU A 40 2.42 3.57 2.38
CA LEU A 40 2.98 4.81 1.80
C LEU A 40 4.44 4.99 2.21
N ILE A 41 4.75 4.85 3.50
CA ILE A 41 6.12 4.94 4.01
C ILE A 41 7.00 3.84 3.39
N SER A 42 6.51 2.60 3.37
CA SER A 42 7.20 1.47 2.73
C SER A 42 7.47 1.72 1.24
N ALA A 43 6.49 2.27 0.52
CA ALA A 43 6.58 2.55 -0.91
C ALA A 43 7.60 3.64 -1.18
N LEU A 44 7.60 4.72 -0.41
CA LEU A 44 8.60 5.78 -0.50
C LEU A 44 10.01 5.23 -0.31
N ALA A 45 10.22 4.42 0.74
CA ALA A 45 11.51 3.83 1.05
C ALA A 45 12.01 2.85 -0.05
N ASN A 46 11.10 2.20 -0.77
CA ASN A 46 11.45 1.15 -1.74
C ASN A 46 11.26 1.51 -3.21
N THR A 47 10.77 2.70 -3.55
CA THR A 47 10.50 3.13 -4.94
C THR A 47 11.74 3.00 -5.84
N PHE A 48 12.92 3.31 -5.31
CA PHE A 48 14.17 3.13 -6.04
C PHE A 48 14.50 1.64 -6.28
N GLY A 49 14.23 0.78 -5.29
CA GLY A 49 14.37 -0.67 -5.41
C GLY A 49 13.47 -1.24 -6.50
N PHE A 50 12.19 -0.83 -6.52
CA PHE A 50 11.25 -1.21 -7.58
C PHE A 50 11.75 -0.82 -8.97
N THR A 51 12.30 0.39 -9.10
CA THR A 51 12.82 0.88 -10.39
C THR A 51 14.01 0.06 -10.87
N LYS A 52 14.94 -0.27 -9.97
CA LYS A 52 16.11 -1.11 -10.29
C LYS A 52 15.76 -2.55 -10.61
N SER A 53 14.73 -3.10 -9.98
CA SER A 53 14.26 -4.48 -10.21
C SER A 53 13.33 -4.63 -11.42
N GLY A 54 13.18 -3.62 -12.27
CA GLY A 54 12.34 -3.68 -13.48
C GLY A 54 10.84 -3.52 -13.22
N LEU A 55 10.43 -3.22 -11.99
CA LEU A 55 9.02 -3.06 -11.56
C LEU A 55 8.55 -1.60 -11.58
N LYS A 56 9.14 -0.78 -12.47
CA LYS A 56 8.87 0.67 -12.55
C LYS A 56 7.41 0.98 -12.89
N LYS A 57 6.81 0.19 -13.78
CA LYS A 57 5.42 0.39 -14.22
C LYS A 57 4.45 0.14 -13.07
N GLU A 58 4.71 -0.91 -12.29
CA GLU A 58 3.90 -1.34 -11.17
C GLU A 58 3.91 -0.31 -10.03
N ILE A 59 5.09 0.14 -9.60
CA ILE A 59 5.18 1.15 -8.55
C ILE A 59 4.60 2.50 -9.01
N ARG A 60 4.74 2.85 -10.29
CA ARG A 60 4.10 4.04 -10.86
C ARG A 60 2.58 3.94 -10.81
N ASN A 61 2.02 2.79 -11.21
CA ASN A 61 0.57 2.59 -11.14
C ASN A 61 0.06 2.67 -9.70
N TYR A 62 0.78 2.05 -8.75
CA TYR A 62 0.48 2.20 -7.33
C TYR A 62 0.40 3.68 -6.93
N TRP A 63 1.42 4.48 -7.26
CA TRP A 63 1.43 5.92 -6.94
C TRP A 63 0.27 6.69 -7.57
N ILE A 64 -0.07 6.43 -8.84
CA ILE A 64 -1.20 7.08 -9.52
C ILE A 64 -2.51 6.80 -8.78
N PHE A 65 -2.78 5.53 -8.45
CA PHE A 65 -4.00 5.17 -7.75
C PHE A 65 -4.02 5.67 -6.32
N THR A 66 -2.91 5.59 -5.58
CA THR A 66 -2.82 6.12 -4.22
C THR A 66 -3.05 7.63 -4.19
N VAL A 67 -2.46 8.40 -5.11
CA VAL A 67 -2.69 9.85 -5.17
C VAL A 67 -4.15 10.15 -5.54
N THR A 68 -4.72 9.42 -6.49
CA THR A 68 -6.13 9.58 -6.88
C THR A 68 -7.06 9.29 -5.68
N ASP A 69 -6.79 8.22 -4.95
CA ASP A 69 -7.54 7.82 -3.76
C ASP A 69 -7.45 8.88 -2.65
N LEU A 70 -6.25 9.39 -2.38
CA LEU A 70 -6.06 10.49 -1.43
C LEU A 70 -6.80 11.75 -1.88
N LEU A 71 -6.81 12.08 -3.17
CA LEU A 71 -7.56 13.23 -3.68
C LEU A 71 -9.07 13.05 -3.47
N ILE A 72 -9.62 11.86 -3.72
CA ILE A 72 -11.03 11.54 -3.45
C ILE A 72 -11.31 11.65 -1.94
N PHE A 73 -10.51 10.97 -1.12
CA PHE A 73 -10.70 10.91 0.33
C PHE A 73 -10.57 12.26 1.03
N PHE A 74 -9.65 13.13 0.57
CA PHE A 74 -9.45 14.46 1.15
C PHE A 74 -10.27 15.57 0.49
N SER A 75 -10.87 15.33 -0.68
CA SER A 75 -11.73 16.33 -1.35
C SER A 75 -12.86 16.89 -0.46
N PRO A 76 -13.50 16.11 0.44
CA PRO A 76 -14.58 16.63 1.28
C PRO A 76 -14.17 17.80 2.17
N PHE A 77 -12.92 17.83 2.64
CA PHE A 77 -12.40 18.93 3.48
C PHE A 77 -12.34 20.26 2.73
N PHE A 78 -12.18 20.22 1.40
CA PHE A 78 -12.14 21.40 0.53
C PHE A 78 -13.51 21.78 -0.02
N LEU A 79 -14.42 20.81 -0.11
CA LEU A 79 -15.74 20.95 -0.72
C LEU A 79 -16.88 21.18 0.28
N LYS A 80 -16.58 21.17 1.59
CA LYS A 80 -17.57 21.30 2.68
C LYS A 80 -18.49 22.52 2.65
N ASN A 81 -18.12 23.57 1.92
CA ASN A 81 -18.93 24.79 1.81
C ASN A 81 -19.81 24.78 0.54
N ILE A 82 -19.71 23.74 -0.29
CA ILE A 82 -20.35 23.66 -1.61
C ILE A 82 -21.39 22.52 -1.64
N PHE A 83 -21.12 21.41 -0.94
CA PHE A 83 -21.97 20.22 -0.92
C PHE A 83 -22.50 19.94 0.49
N ASP A 84 -23.63 19.23 0.55
CA ASP A 84 -24.25 18.77 1.79
C ASP A 84 -23.44 17.64 2.44
N GLU A 85 -23.60 17.45 3.75
CA GLU A 85 -22.84 16.45 4.53
C GLU A 85 -23.02 15.02 3.98
N ASP A 86 -24.22 14.67 3.52
CA ASP A 86 -24.51 13.34 2.94
C ASP A 86 -23.69 13.08 1.67
N ASP A 87 -23.57 14.08 0.78
CA ASP A 87 -22.76 13.98 -0.45
C ASP A 87 -21.27 13.83 -0.14
N LEU A 88 -20.81 14.54 0.89
CA LEU A 88 -19.42 14.49 1.36
C LEU A 88 -19.10 13.13 2.00
N GLU A 89 -20.05 12.52 2.72
CA GLU A 89 -19.88 11.20 3.32
C GLU A 89 -19.65 10.11 2.25
N VAL A 90 -20.37 10.20 1.12
CA VAL A 90 -20.19 9.28 -0.02
C VAL A 90 -18.75 9.31 -0.54
N LEU A 91 -18.12 10.49 -0.62
CA LEU A 91 -16.73 10.62 -1.06
C LEU A 91 -15.75 10.00 -0.06
N ILE A 92 -15.97 10.19 1.25
CA ILE A 92 -15.15 9.57 2.31
C ILE A 92 -15.21 8.05 2.19
N TRP A 93 -16.42 7.47 2.09
CA TRP A 93 -16.59 6.03 1.95
C TRP A 93 -16.04 5.49 0.64
N THR A 94 -16.14 6.26 -0.45
CA THR A 94 -15.55 5.89 -1.75
C THR A 94 -14.03 5.77 -1.63
N GLY A 95 -13.36 6.77 -1.06
CA GLY A 95 -11.92 6.72 -0.82
C GLY A 95 -11.52 5.59 0.13
N ALA A 96 -12.22 5.44 1.25
CA ALA A 96 -11.96 4.34 2.18
C ALA A 96 -12.07 2.95 1.50
N THR A 97 -13.06 2.77 0.63
CA THR A 97 -13.28 1.51 -0.10
C THR A 97 -12.22 1.28 -1.18
N LEU A 98 -11.82 2.33 -1.91
CA LEU A 98 -10.76 2.28 -2.92
C LEU A 98 -9.38 1.99 -2.31
N GLY A 99 -9.14 2.39 -1.06
CA GLY A 99 -7.91 2.08 -0.33
C GLY A 99 -7.63 0.58 -0.22
N MET A 100 -8.66 -0.27 -0.12
CA MET A 100 -8.50 -1.73 0.02
C MET A 100 -7.84 -2.41 -1.20
N PRO A 101 -8.35 -2.28 -2.44
CA PRO A 101 -7.70 -2.86 -3.60
C PRO A 101 -6.30 -2.27 -3.85
N ILE A 102 -6.08 -0.99 -3.53
CA ILE A 102 -4.75 -0.36 -3.60
C ILE A 102 -3.78 -1.02 -2.61
N ALA A 103 -4.21 -1.26 -1.38
CA ALA A 103 -3.40 -1.91 -0.36
C ALA A 103 -3.03 -3.36 -0.73
N ILE A 104 -3.98 -4.11 -1.30
CA ILE A 104 -3.74 -5.47 -1.81
C ILE A 104 -2.77 -5.43 -3.00
N TYR A 105 -2.94 -4.46 -3.90
CA TYR A 105 -2.03 -4.27 -5.05
C TYR A 105 -0.60 -4.01 -4.58
N TYR A 106 -0.41 -3.14 -3.56
CA TYR A 106 0.89 -2.86 -3.00
C TYR A 106 1.56 -4.10 -2.41
N LEU A 107 0.83 -4.88 -1.59
CA LEU A 107 1.33 -6.14 -1.03
C LEU A 107 1.83 -7.11 -2.11
N ARG A 108 1.11 -7.20 -3.24
CA ARG A 108 1.48 -8.06 -4.37
C ARG A 108 2.77 -7.60 -5.03
N ILE A 109 2.91 -6.31 -5.34
CA ILE A 109 4.12 -5.81 -6.00
C ILE A 109 5.32 -5.84 -5.04
N TYR A 110 5.11 -5.58 -3.74
CA TYR A 110 6.17 -5.64 -2.74
C TYR A 110 6.72 -7.06 -2.54
N LYS A 111 5.84 -8.07 -2.58
CA LYS A 111 6.27 -9.48 -2.62
C LYS A 111 7.12 -9.79 -3.85
N LYS A 112 6.75 -9.28 -5.04
CA LYS A 112 7.57 -9.43 -6.26
C LYS A 112 8.96 -8.81 -6.08
N LEU A 113 9.03 -7.60 -5.51
CA LEU A 113 10.31 -6.94 -5.25
C LEU A 113 11.22 -7.79 -4.35
N ILE A 114 10.68 -8.38 -3.28
CA ILE A 114 11.45 -9.27 -2.39
C ILE A 114 12.01 -10.45 -3.19
N MET A 115 11.18 -11.12 -3.99
CA MET A 115 11.61 -12.27 -4.81
C MET A 115 12.70 -11.90 -5.81
N TYR A 116 12.58 -10.75 -6.49
CA TYR A 116 13.57 -10.31 -7.48
C TYR A 116 14.91 -9.96 -6.83
N VAL A 117 14.88 -9.34 -5.64
CA VAL A 117 16.10 -9.04 -4.89
C VAL A 117 16.76 -10.31 -4.37
N ASP A 118 15.98 -11.25 -3.83
CA ASP A 118 16.50 -12.52 -3.33
C ASP A 118 17.17 -13.32 -4.48
N LEU A 119 16.50 -13.43 -5.63
CA LEU A 119 17.05 -14.07 -6.83
C LEU A 119 18.34 -13.38 -7.31
N SER A 120 18.37 -12.05 -7.34
CA SER A 120 19.57 -11.31 -7.72
C SER A 120 20.74 -11.59 -6.77
N ASN A 121 20.48 -11.69 -5.47
CA ASN A 121 21.51 -11.99 -4.47
C ASN A 121 22.04 -13.41 -4.62
N GLU A 122 21.16 -14.39 -4.82
CA GLU A 122 21.54 -15.79 -5.07
C GLU A 122 22.42 -15.90 -6.31
N LEU A 123 22.01 -15.29 -7.43
CA LEU A 123 22.80 -15.27 -8.68
C LEU A 123 24.19 -14.66 -8.49
N THR A 124 24.29 -13.54 -7.76
CA THR A 124 25.61 -12.95 -7.45
C THR A 124 26.47 -13.84 -6.57
N GLY A 125 25.85 -14.59 -5.65
CA GLY A 125 26.53 -15.60 -4.82
C GLY A 125 27.11 -16.74 -5.66
N PHE A 126 26.34 -17.25 -6.62
CA PHE A 126 26.81 -18.28 -7.56
C PHE A 126 27.97 -17.80 -8.43
N THR A 127 27.91 -16.58 -8.96
CA THR A 127 29.02 -16.03 -9.77
C THR A 127 30.31 -15.80 -8.99
N LYS A 128 30.23 -15.55 -7.68
CA LYS A 128 31.42 -15.45 -6.82
C LYS A 128 32.07 -16.81 -6.56
N HIS A 129 31.28 -17.88 -6.51
CA HIS A 129 31.79 -19.24 -6.27
C HIS A 129 32.43 -19.87 -7.51
N ASN A 130 31.99 -19.51 -8.72
CA ASN A 130 32.50 -20.06 -9.97
C ASN A 130 33.77 -19.36 -10.52
N ASN A 131 34.24 -18.29 -9.87
CA ASN A 131 35.47 -17.57 -10.23
C ASN A 131 36.65 -17.93 -9.30
N ILE A 132 36.59 -19.09 -8.64
CA ILE A 132 37.68 -19.71 -7.86
C ILE A 132 38.07 -21.00 -8.59
#